data_AF-A0A523B894-F1
#
_entry.id   AF-A0A523B894-F1
#
_cell.length_a   1.000
_cell.length_b   1.000
_cell.length_c   1.000
_cell.angle_alpha   90.00
_cell.angle_beta   90.00
_cell.angle_gamma   90.00
#
_symmetry.space_group_name_H-M   'P 1'
#
loop_
_entity.id
_entity.type
_entity.pdbx_description
1 polymer ?
#
loop_
_entity_poly.entity_id
_entity_poly.type
_entity_poly.pdbx_seq_one_letter_code
_entity_poly.pdbx_strand_id
1 'polypeptide(L)'
;MINLKKAFWFLKISVYGVRGGIRVPVKPHREFPDGKLCESKVVRKKRNDRYVAMLTFEFSPPPMRRCSSILAVDLGERFVATAVLWRKGVVKAQFLGREIRGVRRHYAWLRRRLQKGLTQVVKRIGSKERRMVDAILHRVSKRIVSL
;
A
#
# COMPACT_ATOMS: atom_id res chain seq x y z
N MET A 1 -28.67 30.04 -8.43
CA MET A 1 -28.96 28.91 -7.50
C MET A 1 -27.78 27.94 -7.49
N ILE A 2 -27.01 27.88 -6.41
CA ILE A 2 -25.90 26.92 -6.27
C ILE A 2 -26.51 25.58 -5.84
N ASN A 3 -26.48 24.59 -6.72
CA ASN A 3 -27.00 23.25 -6.47
C ASN A 3 -26.04 22.48 -5.54
N LEU A 4 -26.20 22.64 -4.23
CA LEU A 4 -25.39 22.00 -3.18
C LEU A 4 -25.92 20.60 -2.81
N LYS A 5 -26.05 19.69 -3.79
CA LYS A 5 -26.14 18.25 -3.47
C LYS A 5 -24.75 17.67 -3.25
N LYS A 6 -24.04 18.12 -2.21
CA LYS A 6 -22.90 17.35 -1.67
C LYS A 6 -23.49 16.36 -0.68
N ALA A 7 -23.68 15.11 -1.08
CA ALA A 7 -24.06 14.04 -0.17
C ALA A 7 -22.97 13.92 0.91
N PHE A 8 -23.29 14.36 2.13
CA PHE A 8 -22.45 14.11 3.29
C PHE A 8 -22.82 12.74 3.84
N TRP A 9 -21.81 11.93 4.13
CA TRP A 9 -22.02 10.68 4.83
C TRP A 9 -21.89 10.92 6.32
N PHE A 10 -22.71 10.29 7.14
CA PHE A 10 -22.59 10.38 8.59
C PHE A 10 -21.88 9.14 9.13
N LEU A 11 -20.72 9.35 9.75
CA LEU A 11 -19.99 8.30 10.45
C LEU A 11 -20.30 8.34 11.93
N LYS A 12 -20.67 7.19 12.49
CA LYS A 12 -20.85 7.02 13.93
C LYS A 12 -19.49 6.76 14.57
N ILE A 13 -18.97 7.71 15.33
CA ILE A 13 -17.70 7.56 16.03
C ILE A 13 -17.99 7.33 17.50
N SER A 14 -17.56 6.20 18.04
CA SER A 14 -17.66 5.94 19.48
C SER A 14 -16.79 6.93 20.25
N VAL A 15 -17.37 7.59 21.24
CA VAL A 15 -16.70 8.57 22.12
C VAL A 15 -16.89 8.12 23.56
N TYR A 16 -15.80 8.10 24.32
CA TYR A 16 -15.84 7.73 25.74
C TYR A 16 -16.85 8.63 26.50
N GLY A 17 -17.74 8.01 27.27
CA GLY A 17 -18.79 8.71 28.02
C GLY A 17 -20.03 9.11 27.22
N VAL A 18 -20.06 8.90 25.89
CA VAL A 18 -21.22 9.22 25.05
C VAL A 18 -21.89 7.93 24.58
N ARG A 19 -23.05 7.60 25.16
CA ARG A 19 -23.84 6.43 24.74
C ARG A 19 -24.27 6.59 23.28
N GLY A 20 -23.79 5.69 22.41
CA GLY A 20 -24.06 5.75 20.98
C GLY A 20 -23.10 6.61 20.16
N GLY A 21 -22.12 7.29 20.78
CA GLY A 21 -21.12 8.09 20.06
C GLY A 21 -21.69 9.32 19.33
N ILE A 22 -20.85 9.95 18.49
CA ILE A 22 -21.18 11.17 17.74
C ILE A 22 -21.30 10.85 16.25
N ARG A 23 -22.31 11.41 15.57
CA ARG A 23 -22.43 11.35 14.11
C ARG A 23 -21.65 12.50 13.50
N VAL A 24 -20.55 12.19 12.82
CA VAL A 24 -19.71 13.19 12.16
C VAL A 24 -19.97 13.17 10.65
N PRO A 25 -20.33 14.31 10.04
CA PRO A 25 -20.44 14.41 8.60
C PRO A 25 -19.05 14.30 7.98
N VAL A 26 -18.88 13.39 7.03
CA VAL A 26 -17.66 13.23 6.25
C VAL A 26 -17.95 13.36 4.77
N LYS A 27 -17.01 14.00 4.09
CA LYS A 27 -16.96 14.05 2.64
C LYS A 27 -15.74 13.25 2.18
N PRO A 28 -15.90 11.98 1.78
CA PRO A 28 -14.77 11.18 1.36
C PRO A 28 -14.24 11.68 0.01
N HIS A 29 -12.96 11.43 -0.27
CA HIS A 29 -12.30 11.79 -1.54
C HIS A 29 -12.67 10.83 -2.69
N ARG A 30 -13.33 9.73 -2.37
CA ARG A 30 -13.88 8.71 -3.26
C ARG A 30 -15.19 8.22 -2.65
N GLU A 31 -16.09 7.66 -3.45
CA GLU A 31 -17.30 7.02 -2.92
C GLU A 31 -16.95 5.84 -2.01
N PHE A 32 -17.84 5.54 -1.06
CA PHE A 32 -17.69 4.36 -0.24
C PHE A 32 -17.97 3.10 -1.06
N PRO A 33 -17.25 1.99 -0.78
CA PRO A 33 -17.55 0.74 -1.45
C PRO A 33 -18.96 0.26 -1.10
N ASP A 34 -19.61 -0.42 -2.04
CA ASP A 34 -20.85 -1.16 -1.77
C ASP A 34 -20.54 -2.32 -0.83
N GLY A 35 -20.93 -2.15 0.43
CA GLY A 35 -20.67 -3.10 1.51
C GLY A 35 -21.26 -2.61 2.82
N LYS A 36 -21.38 -3.54 3.77
CA LYS A 36 -21.83 -3.22 5.13
C LYS A 36 -20.70 -2.51 5.87
N LEU A 37 -20.97 -1.31 6.38
CA LEU A 37 -20.05 -0.64 7.30
C LEU A 37 -20.04 -1.39 8.64
N CYS A 38 -18.86 -1.84 9.08
CA CYS A 38 -18.70 -2.62 10.31
C CYS A 38 -18.19 -1.74 11.46
N GLU A 39 -16.99 -1.20 11.33
CA GLU A 39 -16.35 -0.38 12.35
C GLU A 39 -15.90 0.95 11.77
N SER A 40 -16.03 2.01 12.58
CA SER A 40 -15.56 3.34 12.28
C SER A 40 -14.82 3.94 13.48
N LYS A 41 -13.55 4.32 13.25
CA LYS A 41 -12.68 4.90 14.28
C LYS A 41 -11.99 6.15 13.76
N VAL A 42 -11.96 7.22 14.55
CA VAL A 42 -11.14 8.40 14.26
C VAL A 42 -9.90 8.39 15.13
N VAL A 43 -8.75 8.53 14.49
CA VAL A 43 -7.45 8.54 15.16
C VAL A 43 -6.73 9.85 14.86
N ARG A 44 -6.25 10.52 15.91
CA ARG A 44 -5.36 11.68 15.79
C ARG A 44 -3.94 11.21 15.46
N LYS A 45 -3.42 11.60 14.30
CA LYS A 45 -2.03 11.36 13.91
C LYS A 45 -1.14 12.45 14.53
N LYS A 46 -0.48 12.11 15.63
CA LYS A 46 0.40 13.04 16.39
C LYS A 46 1.45 13.76 15.53
N ARG A 47 1.96 13.12 14.48
CA ARG A 47 3.07 13.64 13.65
C ARG A 47 2.70 14.85 12.79
N ASN A 48 1.44 14.99 12.39
CA ASN A 48 0.98 16.06 11.48
C ASN A 48 -0.31 16.73 11.95
N ASP A 49 -0.71 16.45 13.20
CA ASP A 49 -1.95 16.88 13.83
C ASP A 49 -3.23 16.67 12.99
N ARG A 50 -3.25 15.60 12.18
CA ARG A 50 -4.41 15.26 11.34
C ARG A 50 -5.28 14.20 12.01
N TYR A 51 -6.58 14.35 11.90
CA TYR A 51 -7.53 13.28 12.21
C TYR A 51 -7.73 12.39 10.99
N VAL A 52 -7.66 11.07 11.19
CA VAL A 52 -7.90 10.08 10.14
C VAL A 52 -9.08 9.21 10.56
N ALA A 53 -10.11 9.15 9.73
CA ALA A 53 -11.19 8.19 9.86
C ALA A 53 -10.78 6.86 9.20
N MET A 54 -10.77 5.79 10.00
CA MET A 54 -10.54 4.43 9.57
C MET A 54 -11.88 3.70 9.54
N LEU A 55 -12.24 3.18 8.38
CA LEU A 55 -13.53 2.54 8.12
C LEU A 55 -13.31 1.12 7.63
N THR A 56 -14.03 0.18 8.20
CA THR A 56 -14.00 -1.23 7.79
C THR A 56 -15.33 -1.57 7.12
N PHE A 57 -15.25 -2.13 5.93
CA PHE A 57 -16.40 -2.59 5.16
C PHE A 57 -16.32 -4.11 4.98
N GLU A 58 -17.46 -4.76 5.15
CA GLU A 58 -17.68 -6.15 4.78
C GLU A 58 -18.40 -6.19 3.44
N PHE A 59 -17.84 -6.93 2.48
CA PHE A 59 -18.43 -7.15 1.17
C PHE A 59 -18.22 -8.61 0.77
N SER A 60 -19.22 -9.19 0.10
CA SER A 60 -19.08 -10.50 -0.50
C SER A 60 -18.14 -10.40 -1.70
N PRO A 61 -17.09 -11.23 -1.78
CA PRO A 61 -16.25 -11.24 -2.97
C PRO A 61 -17.11 -11.65 -4.18
N PRO A 62 -16.88 -11.06 -5.37
CA PRO A 62 -17.53 -11.54 -6.57
C PRO A 62 -17.23 -13.03 -6.77
N PRO A 63 -18.17 -13.80 -7.35
CA PRO A 63 -17.97 -15.23 -7.56
C PRO A 63 -16.69 -15.48 -8.36
N MET A 64 -15.97 -16.53 -7.98
CA MET A 64 -14.69 -16.88 -8.59
C MET A 64 -14.93 -17.14 -10.08
N ARG A 65 -14.34 -16.31 -10.93
CA ARG A 65 -14.43 -16.48 -12.40
C ARG A 65 -13.63 -17.72 -12.81
N ARG A 66 -14.02 -18.38 -13.90
CA ARG A 66 -13.16 -19.43 -14.49
C ARG A 66 -11.80 -18.83 -14.82
N CYS A 67 -10.75 -19.38 -14.23
CA CYS A 67 -9.38 -18.94 -14.49
C CYS A 67 -8.98 -19.32 -15.92
N SER A 68 -8.67 -18.33 -16.76
CA SER A 68 -8.17 -18.56 -18.13
C SER A 68 -6.65 -18.72 -18.21
N SER A 69 -5.95 -18.52 -17.09
CA SER A 69 -4.50 -18.50 -16.99
C SER A 69 -4.06 -18.84 -15.57
N ILE A 70 -2.84 -19.33 -15.43
CA ILE A 70 -2.19 -19.63 -14.14
C ILE A 70 -0.98 -18.71 -14.03
N LEU A 71 -0.85 -18.01 -12.91
CA LEU A 71 0.29 -17.15 -12.62
C LEU A 71 0.99 -17.68 -11.37
N ALA A 72 2.19 -18.23 -11.54
CA ALA A 72 3.07 -18.61 -10.44
C ALA A 72 4.05 -17.47 -10.15
N VAL A 73 4.28 -17.15 -8.88
CA VAL A 73 5.22 -16.12 -8.46
C VAL A 73 6.15 -16.68 -7.39
N ASP A 74 7.45 -16.63 -7.65
CA ASP A 74 8.50 -16.98 -6.69
C ASP A 74 9.24 -15.71 -6.23
N LEU A 75 9.65 -15.66 -4.97
CA LEU A 75 10.34 -14.52 -4.37
C LEU A 75 11.76 -14.94 -3.98
N GLY A 76 12.77 -14.24 -4.52
CA GLY A 76 14.17 -14.62 -4.32
C GLY A 76 15.11 -13.45 -4.04
N GLU A 77 16.34 -13.78 -3.68
CA GLU A 77 17.38 -12.77 -3.44
C GLU A 77 17.99 -12.25 -4.75
N ARG A 78 18.16 -13.13 -5.75
CA ARG A 78 18.69 -12.74 -7.07
C ARG A 78 17.71 -11.90 -7.87
N PHE A 79 16.44 -12.30 -7.84
CA PHE A 79 15.31 -11.59 -8.42
C PHE A 79 14.24 -11.50 -7.37
N VAL A 80 13.77 -10.29 -7.10
CA VAL A 80 12.80 -10.04 -6.03
C VAL A 80 11.47 -10.73 -6.32
N ALA A 81 11.11 -10.84 -7.59
CA ALA A 81 10.01 -11.69 -8.01
C ALA A 81 10.34 -12.34 -9.36
N THR A 82 10.04 -13.62 -9.49
CA THR A 82 10.01 -14.35 -10.75
C THR A 82 8.56 -14.75 -11.01
N ALA A 83 7.98 -14.23 -12.08
CA ALA A 83 6.60 -14.48 -12.45
C ALA A 83 6.54 -15.40 -13.67
N VAL A 84 5.81 -16.50 -13.58
CA VAL A 84 5.59 -17.47 -14.66
C VAL A 84 4.11 -17.50 -14.99
N LEU A 85 3.78 -17.02 -16.19
CA LEU A 85 2.41 -17.02 -16.70
C LEU A 85 2.24 -18.20 -17.66
N TRP A 86 1.27 -19.06 -17.36
CA TRP A 86 0.75 -20.05 -18.30
C TRP A 86 -0.60 -19.59 -18.84
N ARG A 87 -0.72 -19.51 -20.16
CA ARG A 87 -1.96 -19.11 -20.84
C ARG A 87 -2.05 -19.76 -22.21
N LYS A 88 -3.14 -20.49 -22.48
CA LYS A 88 -3.42 -21.15 -23.77
C LYS A 88 -2.26 -22.01 -24.29
N GLY A 89 -1.63 -22.80 -23.41
CA GLY A 89 -0.51 -23.68 -23.77
C GLY A 89 0.85 -22.99 -23.91
N VAL A 90 0.94 -21.67 -23.72
CA VAL A 90 2.20 -20.92 -23.76
C VAL A 90 2.65 -20.55 -22.34
N VAL A 91 3.94 -20.76 -22.05
CA VAL A 91 4.60 -20.37 -20.80
C VAL A 91 5.48 -19.16 -21.04
N LYS A 92 5.35 -18.12 -20.21
CA LYS A 92 6.21 -16.93 -20.24
C LYS A 92 6.74 -16.61 -18.85
N ALA A 93 8.06 -16.61 -18.69
CA ALA A 93 8.73 -16.22 -17.46
C ALA A 93 9.20 -14.76 -17.52
N GLN A 94 9.05 -14.03 -16.41
CA GLN A 94 9.62 -12.71 -16.20
C GLN A 94 10.39 -12.66 -14.89
N PHE A 95 11.62 -12.14 -14.97
CA PHE A 95 12.49 -11.95 -13.81
C PHE A 95 12.53 -10.46 -13.46
N LEU A 96 12.08 -10.10 -12.26
CA LEU A 96 11.80 -8.72 -11.87
C LEU A 96 12.62 -8.28 -10.65
N GLY A 97 12.94 -6.98 -10.59
CA GLY A 97 13.59 -6.36 -9.44
C GLY A 97 15.08 -6.69 -9.27
N ARG A 98 15.77 -7.09 -10.35
CA ARG A 98 17.22 -7.37 -10.33
C ARG A 98 18.05 -6.17 -9.84
N GLU A 99 17.57 -4.95 -10.10
CA GLU A 99 18.20 -3.70 -9.73
C GLU A 99 18.27 -3.46 -8.21
N ILE A 100 17.37 -4.07 -7.41
CA ILE A 100 17.32 -3.89 -5.95
C ILE A 100 18.64 -4.32 -5.29
N ARG A 101 19.27 -5.37 -5.82
CA ARG A 101 20.57 -5.84 -5.32
C ARG A 101 21.66 -4.78 -5.46
N GLY A 102 21.68 -4.06 -6.59
CA GLY A 102 22.62 -2.95 -6.83
C GLY A 102 22.39 -1.80 -5.85
N VAL A 103 21.13 -1.43 -5.62
CA VAL A 103 20.75 -0.41 -4.63
C VAL A 103 21.24 -0.81 -3.24
N ARG A 104 20.90 -2.01 -2.77
CA ARG A 104 21.31 -2.49 -1.43
C ARG A 104 22.83 -2.49 -1.27
N ARG A 105 23.57 -2.96 -2.29
CA ARG A 105 25.04 -2.96 -2.30
C ARG A 105 25.61 -1.55 -2.20
N HIS A 106 25.08 -0.61 -2.98
CA HIS A 106 25.52 0.79 -2.96
C HIS A 106 25.34 1.42 -1.58
N TYR A 107 24.16 1.25 -0.94
CA TYR A 107 23.93 1.80 0.39
C TYR A 107 24.71 1.06 1.49
N ALA A 108 24.95 -0.24 1.35
CA ALA A 108 25.83 -0.97 2.25
C ALA A 108 27.27 -0.43 2.20
N TRP A 109 27.80 -0.16 1.01
CA TRP A 109 29.10 0.48 0.85
C TRP A 109 29.14 1.89 1.44
N LEU A 110 28.12 2.73 1.16
CA LEU A 110 28.01 4.07 1.73
C LEU A 110 27.99 4.06 3.27
N ARG A 111 27.23 3.16 3.88
CA ARG A 111 27.18 3.01 5.34
C ARG A 111 28.55 2.71 5.91
N ARG A 112 29.26 1.71 5.36
CA ARG A 112 30.61 1.32 5.82
C ARG A 112 31.62 2.48 5.70
N ARG A 113 31.54 3.26 4.62
CA ARG A 113 32.44 4.40 4.40
C ARG A 113 32.15 5.56 5.35
N LEU A 114 30.88 5.90 5.56
CA LEU A 114 30.45 7.07 6.34
C LEU A 114 30.39 6.81 7.86
N GLN A 115 30.36 5.56 8.30
CA GLN A 115 30.43 5.22 9.73
C GLN A 115 31.76 5.62 10.38
N LYS A 116 32.81 5.90 9.59
CA LYS A 116 34.10 6.45 10.05
C LYS A 116 34.01 7.96 10.34
N GLY A 117 33.13 8.36 11.26
CA GLY A 117 33.03 9.74 11.76
C GLY A 117 31.90 10.60 11.18
N LEU A 118 31.09 10.09 10.24
CA LEU A 118 29.97 10.83 9.63
C LEU A 118 28.60 10.19 9.94
N THR A 119 28.38 9.79 11.19
CA THR A 119 27.17 9.08 11.65
C THR A 119 25.88 9.86 11.40
N GLN A 120 25.93 11.20 11.41
CA GLN A 120 24.79 12.06 11.06
C GLN A 120 24.39 11.93 9.58
N VAL A 121 25.38 11.78 8.68
CA VAL A 121 25.13 11.55 7.25
C VAL A 121 24.50 10.18 7.05
N VAL A 122 24.96 9.16 7.77
CA VAL A 122 24.36 7.81 7.76
C VAL A 122 22.87 7.86 8.14
N LYS A 123 22.52 8.58 9.21
CA LYS A 123 21.11 8.79 9.61
C LYS A 123 20.33 9.49 8.50
N ARG A 124 20.89 10.52 7.86
CA ARG A 124 20.25 11.25 6.75
C ARG A 124 19.96 10.36 5.55
N ILE A 125 20.88 9.47 5.17
CA ILE A 125 20.71 8.58 4.00
C ILE A 125 19.92 7.30 4.29
N GLY A 126 19.71 6.94 5.57
CA GLY A 126 19.09 5.66 5.96
C GLY A 126 17.69 5.45 5.40
N SER A 127 16.91 6.52 5.22
CA SER A 127 15.58 6.45 4.61
C SER A 127 15.58 6.39 3.07
N LYS A 128 16.71 6.70 2.42
CA LYS A 128 16.79 6.83 0.97
C LYS A 128 16.85 5.48 0.27
N GLU A 129 17.58 4.51 0.84
CA GLU A 129 17.59 3.12 0.37
C GLU A 129 16.18 2.55 0.37
N ARG A 130 15.49 2.60 1.53
CA ARG A 130 14.14 2.08 1.69
C ARG A 130 13.18 2.68 0.66
N ARG A 131 13.17 4.01 0.52
CA ARG A 131 12.29 4.68 -0.46
C ARG A 131 12.52 4.21 -1.90
N MET A 132 13.76 3.97 -2.30
CA MET A 132 14.05 3.47 -3.64
C MET A 132 13.65 2.00 -3.81
N VAL A 133 13.91 1.16 -2.80
CA VAL A 133 13.48 -0.25 -2.82
C VAL A 133 11.95 -0.32 -2.88
N ASP A 134 11.24 0.45 -2.06
CA ASP A 134 9.76 0.51 -2.06
C ASP A 134 9.22 0.97 -3.42
N ALA A 135 9.85 1.96 -4.06
CA ALA A 135 9.46 2.41 -5.39
C ALA A 135 9.66 1.32 -6.47
N ILE A 136 10.74 0.54 -6.38
CA ILE A 136 10.97 -0.59 -7.29
C ILE A 136 9.94 -1.69 -7.03
N LEU A 137 9.70 -2.06 -5.76
CA LEU A 137 8.69 -3.06 -5.37
C LEU A 137 7.30 -2.70 -5.90
N HIS A 138 6.91 -1.43 -5.79
CA HIS A 138 5.64 -0.95 -6.35
C HIS A 138 5.53 -1.15 -7.86
N ARG A 139 6.61 -0.84 -8.60
CA ARG A 139 6.65 -1.09 -10.06
C ARG A 139 6.62 -2.57 -10.41
N VAL A 140 7.36 -3.40 -9.66
CA VAL A 140 7.36 -4.87 -9.84
C VAL A 140 5.96 -5.43 -9.60
N SER A 141 5.30 -5.05 -8.50
CA SER A 141 3.94 -5.49 -8.20
C SER A 141 2.96 -5.09 -9.29
N LYS A 142 2.98 -3.82 -9.75
CA LYS A 142 2.15 -3.37 -10.88
C LYS A 142 2.41 -4.20 -12.13
N ARG A 143 3.68 -4.49 -12.44
CA ARG A 143 4.04 -5.26 -13.62
C ARG A 143 3.52 -6.69 -13.55
N ILE A 144 3.55 -7.34 -12.38
CA ILE A 144 2.98 -8.68 -12.18
C ILE A 144 1.46 -8.69 -12.41
N VAL A 145 0.76 -7.69 -11.89
CA VAL A 145 -0.70 -7.55 -12.08
C VAL A 145 -1.06 -7.30 -13.55
N SER A 146 -0.15 -6.68 -14.31
CA SER A 146 -0.32 -6.40 -15.74
C SER A 146 0.14 -7.52 -16.69
N LEU A 147 0.54 -8.70 -16.19
CA LEU A 147 0.90 -9.87 -17.01
C LEU A 147 -0.32 -10.58 -17.60
#